data_AF-E2BRS7-F1
#
_entry.id   AF-E2BRS7-F1
#
_cell.length_a   1.000
_cell.length_b   1.000
_cell.length_c   1.000
_cell.angle_alpha   90.00
_cell.angle_beta   90.00
_cell.angle_gamma   90.00
#
_symmetry.space_group_name_H-M   'P 1'
#
loop_
_entity.id
_entity.type
_entity.pdbx_description
1 polymer ?
#
loop_
_entity_poly.entity_id
_entity_poly.type
_entity_poly.pdbx_seq_one_letter_code
_entity_poly.pdbx_strand_id
1 'polypeptide(L)'
;SSVNWKKITAEFEEQWNFPHCIGAIDGKHVAIKCPNHAGSTYYNYKGFHSIVLIAIVSASCRFMLVDVGAQDRHSDGGIFLNSVMGQIFHRDALDIPMPSACSFDRPPLPYMLVADEAFQL
;
A
#
# COMPACT_ATOMS: atom_id res chain seq x y z
N SER A 1 16.91 -6.46 2.27
CA SER A 1 17.16 -5.83 0.96
C SER A 1 16.65 -4.41 1.02
N SER A 2 17.49 -3.40 0.84
CA SER A 2 17.07 -1.99 0.82
C SER A 2 16.31 -1.70 -0.47
N VAL A 3 15.10 -1.17 -0.39
CA VAL A 3 14.30 -0.75 -1.54
C VAL A 3 14.99 0.43 -2.21
N ASN A 4 15.12 0.43 -3.54
CA ASN A 4 15.68 1.57 -4.28
C ASN A 4 14.55 2.51 -4.71
N TRP A 5 14.19 3.43 -3.83
CA TRP A 5 13.09 4.39 -4.05
C TRP A 5 13.30 5.27 -5.27
N LYS A 6 14.53 5.72 -5.53
CA LYS A 6 14.83 6.56 -6.71
C LYS A 6 14.53 5.83 -8.01
N LYS A 7 14.84 4.53 -8.07
CA LYS A 7 14.51 3.70 -9.22
C LYS A 7 13.00 3.56 -9.38
N ILE A 8 12.27 3.27 -8.31
CA ILE A 8 10.80 3.13 -8.35
C ILE A 8 10.15 4.42 -8.82
N THR A 9 10.56 5.56 -8.27
CA THR A 9 10.05 6.87 -8.68
C THR A 9 10.34 7.18 -10.14
N ALA A 10 11.54 6.90 -10.63
CA ALA A 10 11.86 7.09 -12.04
C ALA A 10 10.98 6.22 -12.95
N GLU A 11 10.70 4.97 -12.56
CA GLU A 11 9.80 4.09 -13.33
C GLU A 11 8.36 4.63 -13.36
N PHE A 12 7.85 5.19 -12.26
CA PHE A 12 6.52 5.81 -12.23
C PHE A 12 6.45 7.09 -13.07
N GLU A 13 7.49 7.91 -13.02
CA GLU A 13 7.59 9.12 -13.83
C GLU A 13 7.63 8.78 -15.33
N GLU A 14 8.43 7.79 -15.72
CA GLU A 14 8.57 7.36 -17.12
C GLU A 14 7.29 6.72 -17.67
N GLN A 15 6.65 5.82 -16.92
CA GLN A 15 5.52 5.02 -17.42
C GLN A 15 4.17 5.70 -17.23
N TRP A 16 4.01 6.46 -16.14
CA TRP A 16 2.72 6.99 -15.70
C TRP A 16 2.70 8.51 -15.59
N ASN A 17 3.82 9.19 -15.92
CA ASN A 17 3.96 10.64 -15.79
C ASN A 17 3.62 11.14 -14.38
N PHE A 18 3.95 10.32 -13.37
CA PHE A 18 3.64 10.60 -11.97
C PHE A 18 4.96 10.69 -11.17
N PRO A 19 5.57 11.88 -11.10
CA PRO A 19 6.82 12.06 -10.36
C PRO A 19 6.59 11.80 -8.87
N HIS A 20 7.64 11.42 -8.16
CA HIS A 20 7.65 11.19 -6.72
C HIS A 20 6.73 10.06 -6.21
N CYS A 21 6.08 9.29 -7.10
CA CYS A 21 5.38 8.08 -6.70
C CYS A 21 6.39 7.02 -6.23
N ILE A 22 6.11 6.41 -5.07
CA ILE A 22 6.91 5.32 -4.51
C ILE A 22 6.15 3.99 -4.48
N GLY A 23 4.94 3.96 -5.05
CA GLY A 23 4.14 2.76 -5.16
C GLY A 23 2.65 3.07 -5.28
N ALA A 24 1.93 2.13 -5.89
CA ALA A 24 0.47 2.08 -5.81
C ALA A 24 0.06 1.07 -4.74
N ILE A 25 -0.89 1.42 -3.87
CA ILE A 25 -1.37 0.56 -2.80
C ILE A 25 -2.84 0.20 -3.01
N ASP A 26 -3.16 -1.07 -2.78
CA ASP A 26 -4.53 -1.57 -2.84
C ASP A 26 -4.74 -2.77 -1.89
N GLY A 27 -6.00 -3.00 -1.52
CA GLY A 27 -6.45 -4.12 -0.70
C GLY A 27 -7.21 -5.18 -1.50
N LYS A 28 -6.99 -6.44 -1.16
CA LYS A 28 -7.67 -7.58 -1.80
C LYS A 28 -8.14 -8.61 -0.80
N HIS A 29 -9.41 -8.98 -0.88
CA HIS A 29 -9.94 -10.16 -0.21
C HIS A 29 -9.41 -11.44 -0.86
N VAL A 30 -8.68 -12.22 -0.06
CA VAL A 30 -8.21 -13.56 -0.42
C VAL A 30 -9.13 -14.56 0.26
N ALA A 31 -9.83 -15.37 -0.54
CA ALA A 31 -10.74 -16.38 -0.04
C ALA A 31 -10.01 -17.42 0.81
N ILE A 32 -10.60 -17.79 1.95
CA ILE A 32 -10.08 -18.80 2.85
C ILE A 32 -11.18 -19.82 3.17
N LYS A 33 -10.77 -21.02 3.58
CA LYS A 33 -11.67 -21.92 4.29
C LYS A 33 -11.90 -21.36 5.68
N CYS A 34 -13.15 -21.29 6.12
CA CYS A 34 -13.50 -20.83 7.47
C CYS A 34 -12.74 -21.67 8.51
N PRO A 35 -11.93 -21.05 9.38
CA PRO A 35 -11.29 -21.78 10.48
C PRO A 35 -12.34 -22.32 11.45
N ASN A 36 -12.02 -23.43 12.12
CA ASN A 36 -12.92 -24.04 13.10
C ASN A 36 -13.30 -23.02 14.18
N HIS A 37 -14.59 -22.96 14.53
CA HIS A 37 -15.13 -22.05 15.55
C HIS A 37 -14.94 -20.54 15.28
N ALA A 38 -14.61 -20.13 14.05
CA ALA A 38 -14.41 -18.72 13.73
C ALA A 38 -15.71 -17.91 13.51
N GLY A 39 -16.87 -18.58 13.41
CA GLY A 39 -18.16 -17.92 13.16
C GLY A 39 -18.09 -17.01 11.93
N SER A 40 -18.55 -15.76 12.06
CA SER A 40 -18.54 -14.75 11.00
C SER A 40 -17.28 -13.87 10.98
N THR A 41 -16.25 -14.17 11.78
CA THR A 41 -15.05 -13.31 11.94
C THR A 41 -14.35 -13.00 10.62
N TYR A 42 -14.34 -13.96 9.69
CA TYR A 42 -13.73 -13.82 8.37
C TYR A 42 -14.77 -13.65 7.26
N TYR A 43 -16.06 -13.62 7.59
CA TYR A 43 -17.12 -13.58 6.58
C TYR A 43 -17.29 -12.16 6.05
N ASN A 44 -17.09 -11.99 4.75
CA ASN A 44 -17.08 -10.68 4.12
C ASN A 44 -18.41 -10.27 3.50
N TYR A 45 -18.51 -8.99 3.13
CA TYR A 45 -19.69 -8.43 2.47
C TYR A 45 -19.98 -9.05 1.08
N LYS A 46 -18.99 -9.74 0.48
CA LYS A 46 -19.13 -10.49 -0.78
C LYS A 46 -19.67 -11.91 -0.58
N GLY A 47 -20.00 -12.30 0.65
CA GLY A 47 -20.67 -13.57 0.96
C GLY A 47 -19.73 -14.78 1.06
N PHE A 48 -18.44 -14.57 1.35
CA PHE A 48 -17.49 -15.67 1.57
C PHE A 48 -16.50 -15.37 2.70
N HIS A 49 -15.81 -16.39 3.20
CA HIS A 49 -14.76 -16.20 4.20
C HIS A 49 -13.46 -15.74 3.54
N SER A 50 -12.86 -14.66 4.04
CA SER A 50 -11.62 -14.09 3.51
C SER A 50 -10.71 -13.49 4.58
N ILE A 51 -9.44 -13.37 4.25
CA ILE A 51 -8.52 -12.41 4.86
C ILE A 51 -8.20 -11.31 3.86
N VAL A 52 -7.81 -10.14 4.36
CA VAL A 52 -7.34 -9.04 3.50
C VAL A 52 -5.83 -9.13 3.32
N LEU A 53 -5.41 -8.93 2.08
CA LEU A 53 -4.03 -8.69 1.65
C LEU A 53 -3.94 -7.23 1.22
N ILE A 54 -3.04 -6.46 1.82
CA ILE A 54 -2.68 -5.12 1.34
C ILE A 54 -1.33 -5.24 0.64
N ALA A 55 -1.21 -4.64 -0.53
CA ALA A 55 0.01 -4.67 -1.31
C ALA A 55 0.40 -3.30 -1.85
N ILE A 56 1.69 -3.00 -1.81
CA ILE A 56 2.29 -1.88 -2.54
C ILE A 56 3.01 -2.45 -3.76
N VAL A 57 2.70 -1.93 -4.95
CA VAL A 57 3.25 -2.36 -6.23
C VAL A 57 4.05 -1.27 -6.93
N SER A 58 5.06 -1.67 -7.71
CA SER A 58 5.84 -0.78 -8.58
C SER A 58 5.04 -0.36 -9.82
N ALA A 59 5.58 0.60 -10.58
CA ALA A 59 5.04 1.03 -11.87
C ALA A 59 4.85 -0.13 -12.87
N SER A 60 5.68 -1.16 -12.76
CA SER A 60 5.64 -2.39 -13.57
C SER A 60 4.69 -3.47 -13.03
N CYS A 61 3.76 -3.10 -12.13
CA CYS A 61 2.80 -4.01 -11.50
C CYS A 61 3.44 -5.18 -10.73
N ARG A 62 4.63 -4.96 -10.14
CA ARG A 62 5.32 -5.96 -9.33
C ARG A 62 5.14 -5.65 -7.85
N PHE A 63 4.85 -6.68 -7.04
CA PHE A 63 4.79 -6.55 -5.59
C PHE A 63 6.14 -6.09 -5.02
N MET A 64 6.10 -5.03 -4.20
CA MET A 64 7.25 -4.51 -3.45
C MET A 64 7.11 -4.85 -1.97
N LEU A 65 5.92 -4.62 -1.42
CA LEU A 65 5.57 -4.92 -0.04
C LEU A 65 4.18 -5.55 0.00
N VAL A 66 4.00 -6.52 0.90
CA VAL A 66 2.73 -7.23 1.07
C VAL A 66 2.52 -7.49 2.57
N ASP A 67 1.35 -7.15 3.07
CA ASP A 67 0.88 -7.48 4.41
C ASP A 67 -0.42 -8.30 4.30
N VAL A 68 -0.52 -9.41 5.05
CA VAL A 68 -1.58 -10.42 4.89
C VAL A 68 -2.12 -10.83 6.25
N GLY A 69 -3.44 -10.87 6.37
CA GLY A 69 -4.11 -11.51 7.51
C GLY A 69 -5.09 -10.62 8.27
N ALA A 70 -5.34 -9.40 7.80
CA ALA A 70 -6.32 -8.53 8.40
C ALA A 70 -7.75 -9.10 8.25
N GLN A 71 -8.56 -8.86 9.28
CA GLN A 71 -9.96 -9.27 9.35
C GLN A 71 -10.87 -8.14 8.84
N ASP A 72 -11.98 -8.51 8.20
CA ASP A 72 -12.86 -7.65 7.40
C ASP A 72 -13.78 -6.72 8.22
N ARG A 73 -13.20 -5.90 9.10
CA ARG A 73 -13.97 -4.91 9.89
C ARG A 73 -13.53 -3.47 9.69
N HIS A 74 -12.50 -3.23 8.87
CA HIS A 74 -11.94 -1.90 8.64
C HIS A 74 -11.81 -1.66 7.12
N SER A 75 -11.90 -0.40 6.70
CA SER A 75 -11.57 0.00 5.33
C SER A 75 -10.11 -0.34 4.99
N ASP A 76 -9.74 -0.36 3.71
CA ASP A 76 -8.36 -0.63 3.31
C ASP A 76 -7.37 0.36 3.95
N GLY A 77 -7.75 1.63 4.07
CA GLY A 77 -6.99 2.62 4.84
C GLY A 77 -6.85 2.25 6.33
N GLY A 78 -7.94 1.81 6.97
CA GLY A 78 -7.90 1.34 8.36
C GLY A 78 -7.05 0.08 8.55
N ILE A 79 -7.06 -0.84 7.58
CA ILE A 79 -6.20 -2.02 7.58
C ILE A 79 -4.75 -1.61 7.41
N PHE A 80 -4.44 -0.72 6.46
CA PHE A 80 -3.09 -0.21 6.24
C PHE A 80 -2.51 0.45 7.49
N LEU A 81 -3.25 1.38 8.12
CA LEU A 81 -2.81 2.08 9.32
C LEU A 81 -2.49 1.13 10.49
N ASN A 82 -3.25 0.04 10.62
CA ASN A 82 -3.04 -0.95 11.68
C ASN A 82 -2.06 -2.07 11.30
N SER A 83 -1.65 -2.14 10.03
CA SER A 83 -0.72 -3.14 9.51
C SER A 83 0.72 -2.86 9.94
N VAL A 84 1.58 -3.89 9.97
CA VAL A 84 3.01 -3.70 10.24
C VAL A 84 3.61 -2.81 9.16
N MET A 85 3.18 -2.99 7.91
CA MET A 85 3.60 -2.18 6.78
C MET A 85 3.29 -0.68 6.99
N GLY A 86 2.07 -0.32 7.37
CA GLY A 86 1.69 1.08 7.62
C GLY A 86 2.38 1.68 8.84
N GLN A 87 2.63 0.87 9.88
CA GLN A 87 3.39 1.32 11.06
C GLN A 87 4.86 1.60 10.73
N ILE A 88 5.50 0.81 9.86
CA ILE A 88 6.86 1.07 9.38
C ILE A 88 6.86 2.34 8.50
N PHE A 89 5.84 2.53 7.68
CA PHE A 89 5.68 3.72 6.84
C PHE A 89 5.56 5.00 7.67
N HIS A 90 4.74 5.00 8.73
CA HIS A 90 4.56 6.14 9.63
C HIS A 90 5.78 6.51 10.49
N ARG A 91 6.71 5.57 10.69
CA ARG A 91 7.90 5.77 11.53
C ARG A 91 9.13 6.19 10.72
N ASP A 92 8.96 6.53 9.44
CA ASP A 92 10.04 6.84 8.50
C ASP A 92 11.12 5.75 8.42
N ALA A 93 10.76 4.50 8.71
CA ALA A 93 11.70 3.38 8.81
C ALA A 93 11.96 2.68 7.46
N LEU A 94 11.53 3.30 6.35
CA LEU A 94 11.68 2.79 4.99
C LEU A 94 12.83 3.46 4.22
N ASP A 95 13.55 4.41 4.82
CA ASP A 95 14.61 5.19 4.15
C ASP A 95 14.12 5.90 2.88
N ILE A 96 12.88 6.41 2.90
CA ILE A 96 12.31 7.19 1.79
C ILE A 96 13.11 8.50 1.65
N PRO A 97 13.47 8.92 0.43
CA PRO A 97 14.25 10.14 0.25
C PRO A 97 13.50 11.39 0.76
N MET A 98 14.27 12.38 1.21
CA MET A 98 13.71 13.68 1.61
C MET A 98 13.01 14.38 0.43
N PRO A 99 11.98 15.21 0.68
CA PRO A 99 11.30 15.97 -0.37
C PRO A 99 12.25 16.71 -1.31
N SER A 100 11.95 16.69 -2.61
CA SER A 100 12.72 17.37 -3.66
C SER A 100 11.81 18.10 -4.65
N ALA A 101 12.36 19.04 -5.41
CA ALA A 101 11.58 19.72 -6.45
C ALA A 101 11.40 18.78 -7.65
N CYS A 102 10.15 18.57 -8.08
CA CYS A 102 9.86 17.78 -9.28
C CYS A 102 10.21 18.51 -10.58
N SER A 103 10.38 19.83 -10.54
CA SER A 103 10.82 20.65 -11.68
C SER A 103 11.49 21.93 -11.19
N PHE A 104 12.23 22.59 -12.09
CA PHE A 104 12.86 23.87 -11.83
C PHE A 104 11.81 24.90 -11.40
N ASP A 105 12.07 25.63 -10.32
CA ASP A 105 11.19 26.68 -9.76
C ASP A 105 9.87 26.19 -9.11
N ARG A 106 9.78 24.89 -8.74
CA ARG A 106 8.68 24.38 -7.92
C ARG A 106 9.10 24.10 -6.49
N PRO A 107 8.17 24.24 -5.51
CA PRO A 107 8.44 23.84 -4.14
C PRO A 107 8.77 22.34 -4.07
N PRO A 108 9.63 21.92 -3.12
CA PRO A 108 9.85 20.50 -2.87
C PRO A 108 8.54 19.78 -2.54
N LEU A 109 8.32 18.63 -3.17
CA LEU A 109 7.18 17.76 -2.89
C LEU A 109 7.67 16.48 -2.22
N PRO A 110 6.90 15.92 -1.27
CA PRO A 110 7.23 14.64 -0.66
C PRO A 110 7.10 13.51 -1.69
N TYR A 111 7.70 12.37 -1.36
CA TYR A 111 7.45 11.11 -2.04
C TYR A 111 6.16 10.49 -1.49
N MET A 112 5.31 9.95 -2.36
CA MET A 112 3.94 9.57 -2.01
C MET A 112 3.54 8.20 -2.56
N LEU A 113 2.66 7.52 -1.83
CA LEU A 113 1.91 6.38 -2.34
C LEU A 113 0.65 6.90 -3.03
N VAL A 114 0.26 6.25 -4.13
CA VAL A 114 -1.06 6.45 -4.74
C VAL A 114 -1.98 5.32 -4.32
N ALA A 115 -3.22 5.63 -4.02
CA ALA A 115 -4.22 4.66 -3.57
C ALA A 115 -5.59 5.02 -4.15
N ASP A 116 -6.55 4.12 -4.03
CA ASP A 116 -7.95 4.45 -4.28
C ASP A 116 -8.58 5.25 -3.12
N GLU A 117 -9.81 5.71 -3.30
CA GLU A 117 -10.53 6.52 -2.30
C GLU A 117 -10.83 5.76 -0.98
N ALA A 118 -10.80 4.42 -1.00
CA ALA A 118 -11.04 3.61 0.21
C ALA A 118 -9.87 3.72 1.21
N PHE A 119 -8.72 4.19 0.74
CA PHE A 119 -7.62 4.65 1.58
C PHE A 119 -7.82 6.15 1.87
N GLN A 120 -8.40 6.48 3.03
CA GLN A 120 -8.37 7.84 3.57
C GLN A 120 -6.91 8.17 3.97
N LEU A 121 -6.08 8.51 2.99
CA LEU A 121 -4.67 8.89 3.13
C LEU A 121 -4.51 10.40 3.26
#